data_AF-A0A7W0WR22-F1
#
_entry.id   AF-A0A7W0WR22-F1
#
_cell.length_a   1.000
_cell.length_b   1.000
_cell.length_c   1.000
_cell.angle_alpha   90.00
_cell.angle_beta   90.00
_cell.angle_gamma   90.00
#
_symmetry.space_group_name_H-M   'P 1'
#
loop_
_entity.id
_entity.type
_entity.pdbx_description
1 polymer ?
#
loop_
_entity_poly.entity_id
_entity_poly.type
_entity_poly.pdbx_seq_one_letter_code
_entity_poly.pdbx_strand_id
1 'polypeptide(L)'
;MIEPALLLVITPARGGQPIRIAITKRITTIGSDGTADIRIVTAPPHWVVVHRSDQSVEVVIAASGARHTLAPGQALDVDTMRLGLESTATTHEREQALDALVSALAAVDSAERGVELLLEGLIRTAGADLGALILSDGDSYRVTAARDRTGAPLENAAALLSDTIVRDVLGTGERVQLDDVAAHSRYGAIPSVTALRLGSALCLPMRLDGKTLGAVFLARHGRAAFADPVLTELRVLAAVSVPFIAQLRRTPATTESTLLGESAAIRRLRELVRRVGPSDLSALLHGPSGSGKELVARALHAASQRADKPMVAINCASVAATLLDAELFGYRKGAFTGAVADRIGLIEAAHGSTLFLDEIGDMPMPMQAALLRVLEQHEVKRLGDTVPRTVDFRLVCATHRDLEAEVEA
;
A
#
# COMPACT_ATOMS: atom_id res chain seq x y z
N MET A 1 22.56 -29.27 19.93
CA MET A 1 21.70 -28.08 19.75
C MET A 1 21.17 -27.70 21.12
N ILE A 2 21.39 -26.47 21.57
CA ILE A 2 20.85 -25.98 22.85
C ILE A 2 19.38 -25.65 22.58
N GLU A 3 18.44 -26.22 23.33
CA GLU A 3 17.02 -25.84 23.21
C GLU A 3 16.86 -24.35 23.49
N PRO A 4 16.04 -23.62 22.70
CA PRO A 4 15.84 -22.20 22.90
C PRO A 4 15.28 -21.92 24.30
N ALA A 5 15.88 -20.98 25.02
CA ALA A 5 15.41 -20.60 26.34
C ALA A 5 14.17 -19.70 26.20
N LEU A 6 13.08 -20.10 26.84
CA LEU A 6 11.90 -19.25 27.00
C LEU A 6 12.20 -18.19 28.06
N LEU A 7 11.89 -16.93 27.74
CA LEU A 7 12.05 -15.77 28.60
C LEU A 7 10.67 -15.21 28.94
N LEU A 8 10.29 -15.25 30.20
CA LEU A 8 9.12 -14.55 30.71
C LEU A 8 9.47 -13.07 30.86
N VAL A 9 8.70 -12.19 30.23
CA VAL A 9 8.87 -10.73 30.30
C VAL A 9 7.71 -10.13 31.07
N ILE A 10 7.99 -9.45 32.17
CA ILE A 10 6.96 -8.85 33.02
C ILE A 10 7.14 -7.33 33.00
N THR A 11 6.14 -6.62 32.47
CA THR A 11 6.19 -5.17 32.26
C THR A 11 5.10 -4.46 33.07
N PRO A 12 5.46 -3.47 33.92
CA PRO A 12 4.47 -2.65 34.61
C PRO A 12 3.68 -1.75 33.66
N ALA A 13 2.35 -1.67 33.84
CA ALA A 13 1.47 -0.86 32.99
C ALA A 13 1.77 0.65 33.05
N ARG A 14 2.49 1.13 34.09
CA ARG A 14 2.88 2.54 34.27
C ARG A 14 4.31 2.86 33.82
N GLY A 15 4.83 2.17 32.80
CA GLY A 15 6.12 2.52 32.16
C GLY A 15 7.38 2.16 32.96
N GLY A 16 7.33 1.12 33.80
CA GLY A 16 8.51 0.61 34.49
C GLY A 16 9.40 -0.26 33.58
N GLN A 17 10.66 -0.48 33.97
CA GLN A 17 11.55 -1.36 33.22
C GLN A 17 11.01 -2.82 33.22
N PRO A 18 11.00 -3.50 32.06
CA PRO A 18 10.59 -4.90 31.98
C PRO A 18 11.56 -5.80 32.74
N ILE A 19 11.02 -6.73 33.53
CA ILE A 19 11.79 -7.80 34.19
C ILE A 19 11.80 -9.01 33.27
N ARG A 20 12.98 -9.50 32.88
CA ARG A 20 13.13 -10.69 32.03
C ARG A 20 13.67 -11.86 32.84
N ILE A 21 13.01 -13.01 32.72
CA ILE A 21 13.31 -14.18 33.54
C ILE A 21 13.36 -15.42 32.64
N ALA A 22 14.51 -16.07 32.60
CA ALA A 22 14.65 -17.34 31.87
C ALA A 22 13.88 -18.44 32.60
N ILE A 23 12.96 -19.11 31.89
CA ILE A 23 12.14 -20.19 32.41
C ILE A 23 12.92 -21.50 32.29
N THR A 24 13.93 -21.67 33.14
CA THR A 24 14.80 -22.86 33.17
C THR A 24 14.25 -23.99 34.03
N LYS A 25 13.28 -23.69 34.89
CA LYS A 25 12.59 -24.63 35.80
C LYS A 25 11.12 -24.25 35.96
N ARG A 26 10.32 -25.15 36.56
CA ARG A 26 8.92 -24.86 36.89
C ARG A 26 8.84 -23.68 37.86
N ILE A 27 8.00 -22.69 37.55
CA ILE A 27 7.73 -21.53 38.39
C ILE A 27 6.34 -21.75 39.01
N THR A 28 6.31 -22.07 40.29
CA THR A 28 5.08 -22.41 41.01
C THR A 28 4.38 -21.19 41.59
N THR A 29 5.07 -20.06 41.78
CA THR A 29 4.45 -18.80 42.21
C THR A 29 5.27 -17.58 41.82
N ILE A 30 4.60 -16.55 41.29
CA ILE A 30 5.12 -15.19 41.11
C ILE A 30 4.26 -14.25 41.96
N GLY A 31 4.86 -13.36 42.74
CA GLY A 31 4.12 -12.39 43.56
C GLY A 31 5.02 -11.54 44.47
N SER A 32 4.43 -10.69 45.31
CA SER A 32 5.18 -9.87 46.28
C SER A 32 5.66 -10.63 47.52
N ASP A 33 5.12 -11.83 47.75
CA ASP A 33 5.33 -12.61 48.98
C ASP A 33 6.77 -13.11 49.15
N GLY A 34 7.16 -13.32 50.40
CA GLY A 34 8.49 -13.85 50.74
C GLY A 34 8.70 -15.30 50.30
N THR A 35 7.63 -16.03 50.00
CA THR A 35 7.66 -17.46 49.61
C THR A 35 7.54 -17.69 48.10
N ALA A 36 7.43 -16.62 47.30
CA ALA A 36 7.30 -16.75 45.85
C ALA A 36 8.62 -17.17 45.19
N ASP A 37 8.56 -18.06 44.20
CA ASP A 37 9.73 -18.46 43.40
C ASP A 37 10.36 -17.26 42.68
N ILE A 38 9.51 -16.31 42.27
CA ILE A 38 9.90 -15.05 41.67
C ILE A 38 9.21 -13.93 42.43
N ARG A 39 10.00 -13.10 43.10
CA ARG A 39 9.50 -11.98 43.89
C ARG A 39 9.46 -10.71 43.06
N ILE A 40 8.27 -10.15 42.90
CA ILE A 40 8.05 -8.86 42.23
C ILE A 40 7.30 -7.97 43.22
N VAL A 41 8.00 -6.99 43.77
CA VAL A 41 7.49 -6.12 44.85
C VAL A 41 6.22 -5.37 44.44
N THR A 42 6.09 -5.07 43.15
CA THR A 42 4.98 -4.33 42.56
C THR A 42 3.82 -5.20 42.08
N ALA A 43 3.95 -6.53 42.15
CA ALA A 43 2.88 -7.47 41.82
C ALA A 43 2.00 -7.78 43.05
N PRO A 44 0.75 -8.21 42.86
CA PRO A 44 -0.05 -8.76 43.95
C PRO A 44 0.64 -9.93 44.70
N PRO A 45 0.26 -10.20 45.96
CA PRO A 45 0.64 -11.45 46.63
C PRO A 45 0.00 -12.63 45.89
N HIS A 46 0.75 -13.73 45.76
CA HIS A 46 0.35 -14.94 45.03
C HIS A 46 -0.30 -14.62 43.69
N TRP A 47 0.39 -13.90 42.80
CA TRP A 47 -0.23 -13.30 41.63
C TRP A 47 -0.53 -14.30 40.51
N VAL A 48 0.50 -15.01 40.01
CA VAL A 48 0.36 -15.96 38.91
C VAL A 48 1.24 -17.20 39.10
N VAL A 49 0.82 -18.30 38.49
CA VAL A 49 1.58 -19.54 38.37
C VAL A 49 1.94 -19.78 36.90
N VAL A 50 3.16 -20.23 36.64
CA VAL A 50 3.72 -20.31 35.28
C VAL A 50 4.25 -21.72 35.02
N HIS A 51 3.53 -22.49 34.21
CA HIS A 51 3.90 -23.84 33.83
C HIS A 51 4.50 -23.86 32.43
N ARG A 52 5.79 -24.21 32.34
CA ARG A 52 6.49 -24.36 31.06
C ARG A 52 6.07 -25.68 30.38
N SER A 53 5.72 -25.58 29.11
CA SER A 53 5.68 -26.67 28.13
C SER A 53 6.84 -26.50 27.14
N ASP A 54 6.99 -27.38 26.15
CA ASP A 54 8.12 -27.39 25.21
C ASP A 54 8.25 -26.08 24.41
N GLN A 55 7.12 -25.52 23.95
CA GLN A 55 7.08 -24.31 23.10
C GLN A 55 6.16 -23.21 23.63
N SER A 56 5.57 -23.37 24.81
CA SER A 56 4.60 -22.43 25.37
C SER A 56 4.63 -22.45 26.88
N VAL A 57 3.91 -21.52 27.47
CA VAL A 57 3.75 -21.40 28.92
C VAL A 57 2.27 -21.29 29.25
N GLU A 58 1.79 -22.13 30.14
CA GLU A 58 0.48 -21.97 30.76
C GLU A 58 0.62 -21.01 31.96
N VAL A 59 -0.10 -19.90 31.91
CA VAL A 59 -0.23 -18.91 32.99
C VAL A 59 -1.56 -19.13 33.68
N VAL A 60 -1.53 -19.33 34.99
CA VAL A 60 -2.72 -19.44 35.84
C VAL A 60 -2.81 -18.22 36.74
N ILE A 61 -3.88 -17.44 36.62
CA ILE A 61 -4.16 -16.28 37.46
C ILE A 61 -4.67 -16.78 38.80
N ALA A 62 -3.94 -16.56 39.89
CA ALA A 62 -4.25 -17.20 41.16
C ALA A 62 -5.58 -16.73 41.77
N ALA A 63 -5.94 -15.46 41.60
CA ALA A 63 -7.16 -14.89 42.17
C ALA A 63 -8.45 -15.46 41.54
N SER A 64 -8.41 -15.79 40.24
CA SER A 64 -9.59 -16.27 39.49
C SER A 64 -9.51 -17.74 39.10
N GLY A 65 -8.32 -18.35 39.15
CA GLY A 65 -8.04 -19.67 38.60
C GLY A 65 -8.04 -19.73 37.06
N ALA A 66 -8.19 -18.59 36.38
CA ALA A 66 -8.22 -18.53 34.92
C ALA A 66 -6.87 -18.97 34.32
N ARG A 67 -6.93 -19.78 33.26
CA ARG A 67 -5.75 -20.35 32.59
C ARG A 67 -5.60 -19.78 31.19
N HIS A 68 -4.39 -19.39 30.85
CA HIS A 68 -4.03 -18.81 29.56
C HIS A 68 -2.75 -19.44 29.05
N THR A 69 -2.74 -19.87 27.79
CA THR A 69 -1.52 -20.36 27.15
C THR A 69 -0.87 -19.22 26.38
N LEU A 70 0.39 -18.94 26.68
CA LEU A 70 1.22 -17.98 25.96
C LEU A 70 2.25 -18.73 25.11
N ALA A 71 2.25 -18.49 23.81
CA ALA A 71 3.33 -18.81 22.90
C ALA A 71 4.34 -17.64 22.79
N PRO A 72 5.58 -17.87 22.34
CA PRO A 72 6.54 -16.80 22.09
C PRO A 72 5.94 -15.69 21.22
N GLY A 73 6.14 -14.43 21.62
CA GLY A 73 5.57 -13.23 20.99
C GLY A 73 4.17 -12.85 21.48
N GLN A 74 3.51 -13.69 22.28
CA GLN A 74 2.22 -13.37 22.91
C GLN A 74 2.41 -12.71 24.28
N ALA A 75 1.43 -11.91 24.67
CA ALA A 75 1.36 -11.30 25.98
C ALA A 75 -0.07 -11.32 26.53
N LEU A 76 -0.18 -11.30 27.85
CA LEU A 76 -1.41 -11.25 28.62
C LEU A 76 -1.33 -10.10 29.62
N ASP A 77 -2.31 -9.21 29.61
CA ASP A 77 -2.47 -8.21 30.67
C ASP A 77 -3.18 -8.84 31.87
N VAL A 78 -2.56 -8.76 33.04
CA VAL A 78 -3.10 -9.25 34.32
C VAL A 78 -2.94 -8.14 35.36
N ASP A 79 -4.06 -7.64 35.86
CA ASP A 79 -4.12 -6.49 36.77
C ASP A 79 -3.39 -5.26 36.22
N THR A 80 -2.36 -4.77 36.91
CA THR A 80 -1.57 -3.60 36.53
C THR A 80 -0.27 -3.95 35.80
N MET A 81 -0.14 -5.16 35.29
CA MET A 81 1.09 -5.70 34.71
C MET A 81 0.80 -6.50 33.44
N ARG A 82 1.78 -6.59 32.56
CA ARG A 82 1.74 -7.38 31.32
C ARG A 82 2.75 -8.51 31.38
N LEU A 83 2.31 -9.74 31.16
CA LEU A 83 3.17 -10.92 31.03
C LEU A 83 3.33 -11.28 29.55
N GLY A 84 4.53 -11.16 29.02
CA GLY A 84 4.92 -11.63 27.69
C GLY A 84 5.78 -12.88 27.75
N LEU A 85 5.78 -13.67 26.69
CA LEU A 85 6.71 -14.77 26.49
C LEU A 85 7.60 -14.48 25.28
N GLU A 86 8.92 -14.56 25.45
CA GLU A 86 9.93 -14.44 24.40
C GLU A 86 10.72 -15.76 24.30
N SER A 87 11.39 -16.01 23.17
CA SER A 87 12.33 -17.12 23.00
C SER A 87 13.67 -16.56 22.54
N THR A 88 14.77 -17.02 23.13
CA THR A 88 16.12 -16.57 22.73
C THR A 88 16.42 -16.86 21.26
N ALA A 89 15.88 -17.94 20.69
CA ALA A 89 15.99 -18.20 19.26
C ALA A 89 15.25 -17.15 18.43
N THR A 90 14.03 -16.79 18.82
CA THR A 90 13.24 -15.78 18.09
C THR A 90 13.88 -14.39 18.14
N THR A 91 14.56 -14.04 19.23
CA THR A 91 15.30 -12.78 19.34
C THR A 91 16.53 -12.79 18.44
N HIS A 92 17.32 -13.87 18.47
CA HIS A 92 18.54 -13.97 17.65
C HIS A 92 18.24 -14.05 16.15
N GLU A 93 17.23 -14.83 15.75
CA GLU A 93 16.77 -14.91 14.36
C GLU A 93 16.31 -13.54 13.84
N ARG A 94 15.70 -12.74 14.71
CA ARG A 94 15.23 -11.40 14.37
C ARG A 94 16.38 -10.40 14.22
N GLU A 95 17.37 -10.44 15.12
CA GLU A 95 18.61 -9.65 14.98
C GLU A 95 19.33 -9.99 13.67
N GLN A 96 19.53 -11.28 13.38
CA GLN A 96 20.13 -11.74 12.13
C GLN A 96 19.34 -11.28 10.89
N ALA A 97 18.00 -11.33 10.95
CA ALA A 97 17.16 -10.87 9.86
C ALA A 97 17.29 -9.35 9.62
N LEU A 98 17.39 -8.56 10.69
CA LEU A 98 17.63 -7.12 10.59
C LEU A 98 19.01 -6.83 10.00
N ASP A 99 20.06 -7.52 10.45
CA ASP A 99 21.41 -7.37 9.90
C ASP A 99 21.49 -7.73 8.41
N ALA A 100 20.78 -8.80 8.01
CA ALA A 100 20.66 -9.19 6.61
C ALA A 100 19.93 -8.12 5.78
N LEU A 101 18.85 -7.54 6.32
CA LEU A 101 18.12 -6.44 5.67
C LEU A 101 19.00 -5.21 5.52
N VAL A 102 19.73 -4.80 6.56
CA VAL A 102 20.66 -3.66 6.50
C VAL A 102 21.73 -3.89 5.43
N SER A 103 22.30 -5.09 5.39
CA SER A 103 23.30 -5.47 4.38
C SER A 103 22.73 -5.44 2.95
N ALA A 104 21.50 -5.95 2.77
CA ALA A 104 20.82 -5.93 1.47
C ALA A 104 20.50 -4.50 1.03
N LEU A 105 20.02 -3.65 1.95
CA LEU A 105 19.72 -2.23 1.67
C LEU A 105 20.97 -1.43 1.29
N ALA A 106 22.13 -1.76 1.86
CA ALA A 106 23.40 -1.12 1.50
C ALA A 106 23.84 -1.42 0.05
N ALA A 107 23.35 -2.50 -0.54
CA ALA A 107 23.64 -2.91 -1.92
C ALA A 107 22.52 -2.54 -2.91
N VAL A 108 21.49 -1.80 -2.48
CA VAL A 108 20.37 -1.41 -3.34
C VAL A 108 20.81 -0.38 -4.38
N ASP A 109 20.41 -0.63 -5.63
CA ASP A 109 20.69 0.23 -6.79
C ASP A 109 19.48 1.01 -7.31
N SER A 110 18.27 0.72 -6.79
CA SER A 110 17.00 1.25 -7.27
C SER A 110 15.98 1.45 -6.16
N ALA A 111 15.11 2.45 -6.32
CA ALA A 111 14.13 2.78 -5.29
C ALA A 111 13.06 1.67 -5.14
N GLU A 112 12.69 1.06 -6.26
CA GLU A 112 11.79 -0.07 -6.36
C GLU A 112 12.32 -1.26 -5.55
N ARG A 113 13.60 -1.63 -5.75
CA ARG A 113 14.20 -2.74 -5.02
C ARG A 113 14.32 -2.46 -3.52
N GLY A 114 14.64 -1.21 -3.16
CA GLY A 114 14.65 -0.78 -1.76
C GLY A 114 13.28 -0.94 -1.09
N VAL A 115 12.21 -0.51 -1.76
CA VAL A 115 10.82 -0.69 -1.30
C VAL A 115 10.45 -2.16 -1.12
N GLU A 116 10.84 -3.03 -2.05
CA GLU A 116 10.58 -4.47 -1.94
C GLU A 116 11.28 -5.10 -0.74
N LEU A 117 12.58 -4.85 -0.57
CA LEU A 117 13.36 -5.37 0.54
C LEU A 117 12.83 -4.89 1.89
N LEU A 118 12.47 -3.61 1.99
CA LEU A 118 11.87 -3.05 3.19
C LEU A 118 10.51 -3.68 3.51
N LEU A 119 9.68 -3.94 2.49
CA LEU A 119 8.40 -4.62 2.68
C LEU A 119 8.59 -6.06 3.18
N GLU A 120 9.52 -6.81 2.59
CA GLU A 120 9.88 -8.15 3.04
C GLU A 120 10.37 -8.14 4.50
N GLY A 121 11.21 -7.16 4.84
CA GLY A 121 11.67 -6.92 6.21
C GLY A 121 10.52 -6.62 7.17
N LEU A 122 9.62 -5.71 6.80
CA LEU A 122 8.43 -5.36 7.58
C LEU A 122 7.53 -6.59 7.81
N ILE A 123 7.26 -7.39 6.78
CA ILE A 123 6.44 -8.60 6.88
C ILE A 123 7.10 -9.60 7.84
N ARG A 124 8.41 -9.84 7.70
CA ARG A 124 9.16 -10.78 8.53
C ARG A 124 9.23 -10.34 9.99
N THR A 125 9.62 -9.09 10.25
CA THR A 125 9.69 -8.51 11.60
C THR A 125 8.31 -8.50 12.26
N ALA A 126 7.26 -8.24 11.48
CA ALA A 126 5.90 -8.27 11.96
C ALA A 126 5.32 -9.68 12.08
N GLY A 127 6.01 -10.74 11.64
CA GLY A 127 5.40 -12.08 11.49
C GLY A 127 4.05 -12.02 10.77
N ALA A 128 3.95 -11.18 9.74
CA ALA A 128 2.72 -10.95 8.99
C ALA A 128 2.56 -12.02 7.89
N ASP A 129 1.31 -12.31 7.53
CA ASP A 129 1.00 -13.19 6.41
C ASP A 129 1.09 -12.47 5.08
N LEU A 130 0.80 -11.16 5.10
CA LEU A 130 0.89 -10.27 3.97
C LEU A 130 1.24 -8.86 4.40
N GLY A 131 1.81 -8.11 3.47
CA GLY A 131 2.05 -6.70 3.64
C GLY A 131 1.92 -5.94 2.32
N ALA A 132 1.64 -4.64 2.43
CA ALA A 132 1.62 -3.72 1.31
C ALA A 132 2.23 -2.37 1.70
N LEU A 133 2.94 -1.76 0.75
CA LEU A 133 3.39 -0.38 0.79
C LEU A 133 2.48 0.47 -0.09
N ILE A 134 1.90 1.49 0.51
CA ILE A 134 0.87 2.33 -0.07
C ILE A 134 1.43 3.74 -0.19
N LEU A 135 1.20 4.36 -1.34
CA LEU A 135 1.59 5.73 -1.62
C LEU A 135 0.34 6.59 -1.80
N SER A 136 0.29 7.71 -1.08
CA SER A 136 -0.77 8.71 -1.25
C SER A 136 -0.58 9.47 -2.57
N ASP A 137 -1.67 9.60 -3.31
CA ASP A 137 -1.77 10.30 -4.59
C ASP A 137 -3.00 11.23 -4.58
N GLY A 138 -2.84 12.38 -3.91
CA GLY A 138 -3.94 13.33 -3.67
C GLY A 138 -5.05 12.72 -2.81
N ASP A 139 -6.27 12.71 -3.34
CA ASP A 139 -7.46 12.12 -2.70
C ASP A 139 -7.56 10.59 -2.89
N SER A 140 -6.58 10.01 -3.58
CA SER A 140 -6.46 8.59 -3.87
C SER A 140 -5.16 8.03 -3.32
N TYR A 141 -4.97 6.72 -3.49
CA TYR A 141 -3.70 6.06 -3.19
C TYR A 141 -3.41 4.97 -4.21
N ARG A 142 -2.14 4.63 -4.34
CA ARG A 142 -1.68 3.47 -5.13
C ARG A 142 -0.89 2.50 -4.27
N VAL A 143 -1.04 1.21 -4.53
CA VAL A 143 -0.21 0.17 -3.92
C VAL A 143 1.07 0.07 -4.71
N THR A 144 2.20 0.38 -4.08
CA THR A 144 3.52 0.43 -4.74
C THR A 144 4.18 -0.94 -4.72
N ALA A 145 3.97 -1.70 -3.64
CA ALA A 145 4.39 -3.09 -3.54
C ALA A 145 3.44 -3.84 -2.61
N ALA A 146 3.20 -5.12 -2.90
CA ALA A 146 2.45 -6.01 -2.03
C ALA A 146 3.00 -7.44 -2.15
N ARG A 147 3.16 -8.08 -1.00
CA ARG A 147 3.84 -9.37 -0.88
C ARG A 147 3.19 -10.22 0.20
N ASP A 148 3.26 -11.53 0.02
CA ASP A 148 2.95 -12.48 1.09
C ASP A 148 4.19 -12.77 1.97
N ARG A 149 4.02 -13.63 2.98
CA ARG A 149 5.11 -14.06 3.89
C ARG A 149 6.30 -14.73 3.20
N THR A 150 6.12 -15.25 1.98
CA THR A 150 7.17 -15.93 1.21
C THR A 150 7.95 -14.96 0.32
N GLY A 151 7.48 -13.71 0.20
CA GLY A 151 8.01 -12.73 -0.74
C GLY A 151 7.41 -12.83 -2.13
N ALA A 152 6.34 -13.61 -2.33
CA ALA A 152 5.65 -13.66 -3.61
C ALA A 152 4.78 -12.40 -3.80
N PRO A 153 4.73 -11.82 -5.01
CA PRO A 153 3.84 -10.71 -5.33
C PRO A 153 2.38 -11.12 -5.16
N LEU A 154 1.58 -10.23 -4.56
CA LEU A 154 0.14 -10.41 -4.44
C LEU A 154 -0.58 -9.81 -5.65
N GLU A 155 -1.21 -10.66 -6.46
CA GLU A 155 -2.12 -10.23 -7.52
C GLU A 155 -3.33 -9.50 -6.92
N ASN A 156 -3.77 -8.41 -7.54
CA ASN A 156 -4.90 -7.58 -7.06
C ASN A 156 -4.77 -7.12 -5.61
N ALA A 157 -3.58 -6.71 -5.19
CA ALA A 157 -3.30 -6.25 -3.82
C ALA A 157 -4.27 -5.19 -3.29
N ALA A 158 -4.78 -4.28 -4.14
CA ALA A 158 -5.77 -3.29 -3.72
C ALA A 158 -7.07 -3.91 -3.18
N ALA A 159 -7.47 -5.09 -3.69
CA ALA A 159 -8.65 -5.82 -3.22
C ALA A 159 -8.40 -6.55 -1.88
N LEU A 160 -7.13 -6.71 -1.49
CA LEU A 160 -6.70 -7.31 -0.22
C LEU A 160 -6.46 -6.27 0.88
N LEU A 161 -6.75 -4.99 0.59
CA LEU A 161 -6.63 -3.87 1.52
C LEU A 161 -8.02 -3.31 1.83
N SER A 162 -8.23 -2.89 3.08
CA SER A 162 -9.42 -2.12 3.42
C SER A 162 -9.20 -0.66 3.08
N ASP A 163 -9.91 -0.16 2.07
CA ASP A 163 -9.90 1.26 1.67
C ASP A 163 -10.17 2.19 2.87
N THR A 164 -11.07 1.79 3.78
CA THR A 164 -11.39 2.55 4.98
C THR A 164 -10.19 2.70 5.93
N ILE A 165 -9.51 1.59 6.25
CA ILE A 165 -8.34 1.62 7.16
C ILE A 165 -7.23 2.48 6.56
N VAL A 166 -6.98 2.32 5.26
CA VAL A 166 -5.94 3.07 4.54
C VAL A 166 -6.26 4.56 4.53
N ARG A 167 -7.47 4.95 4.16
CA ARG A 167 -7.89 6.36 4.14
C ARG A 167 -7.84 7.01 5.51
N ASP A 168 -8.25 6.30 6.56
CA ASP A 168 -8.18 6.81 7.93
C ASP A 168 -6.73 7.12 8.34
N VAL A 169 -5.78 6.22 8.05
CA VAL A 169 -4.35 6.44 8.35
C VAL A 169 -3.77 7.57 7.51
N LEU A 170 -4.08 7.62 6.22
CA LEU A 170 -3.59 8.68 5.33
C LEU A 170 -4.13 10.06 5.75
N GLY A 171 -5.40 10.14 6.12
CA GLY A 171 -6.08 11.40 6.50
C GLY A 171 -5.72 11.89 7.90
N THR A 172 -5.63 11.00 8.89
CA THR A 172 -5.31 11.38 10.29
C THR A 172 -3.81 11.46 10.53
N GLY A 173 -3.00 10.70 9.80
CA GLY A 173 -1.59 10.51 10.07
C GLY A 173 -1.32 9.74 11.37
N GLU A 174 -2.34 9.08 11.93
CA GLU A 174 -2.24 8.18 13.09
C GLU A 174 -2.25 6.71 12.64
N ARG A 175 -1.65 5.83 13.44
CA ARG A 175 -1.67 4.39 13.16
C ARG A 175 -3.03 3.79 13.48
N VAL A 176 -3.42 2.77 12.73
CA VAL A 176 -4.57 1.91 13.05
C VAL A 176 -4.05 0.51 13.37
N GLN A 177 -4.39 -0.01 14.55
CA GLN A 177 -4.04 -1.36 14.99
C GLN A 177 -5.32 -2.10 15.40
N LEU A 178 -5.53 -3.28 14.80
CA LEU A 178 -6.65 -4.16 15.04
C LEU A 178 -6.12 -5.51 15.54
N ASP A 179 -6.25 -5.78 16.84
CA ASP A 179 -5.79 -7.05 17.43
C ASP A 179 -6.78 -8.21 17.16
N ASP A 180 -8.08 -7.90 17.15
CA ASP A 180 -9.15 -8.77 16.63
C ASP A 180 -10.04 -7.94 15.70
N VAL A 181 -9.90 -8.16 14.40
CA VAL A 181 -10.62 -7.40 13.37
C VAL A 181 -12.13 -7.56 13.52
N ALA A 182 -12.60 -8.79 13.78
CA ALA A 182 -14.04 -9.08 13.86
C ALA A 182 -14.68 -8.49 15.12
N ALA A 183 -13.93 -8.41 16.23
CA ALA A 183 -14.41 -7.85 17.49
C ALA A 183 -14.25 -6.32 17.61
N HIS A 184 -13.57 -5.67 16.67
CA HIS A 184 -13.28 -4.24 16.78
C HIS A 184 -14.54 -3.37 16.59
N SER A 185 -14.84 -2.49 17.55
CA SER A 185 -16.06 -1.67 17.59
C SER A 185 -16.30 -0.80 16.36
N ARG A 186 -15.24 -0.11 15.87
CA ARG A 186 -15.30 0.74 14.67
C ARG A 186 -15.22 -0.05 13.36
N TYR A 187 -14.24 -0.95 13.21
CA TYR A 187 -13.90 -1.55 11.93
C TYR A 187 -14.54 -2.92 11.67
N GLY A 188 -14.90 -3.67 12.71
CA GLY A 188 -15.40 -5.04 12.59
C GLY A 188 -16.79 -5.15 11.93
N ALA A 189 -17.56 -4.06 11.91
CA ALA A 189 -18.84 -3.99 11.21
C ALA A 189 -18.72 -3.52 9.74
N ILE A 190 -17.53 -3.13 9.28
CA ILE A 190 -17.36 -2.53 7.96
C ILE A 190 -17.22 -3.64 6.90
N PRO A 191 -18.09 -3.67 5.86
CA PRO A 191 -18.08 -4.73 4.85
C PRO A 191 -16.72 -4.96 4.20
N SER A 192 -16.02 -3.90 3.81
CA SER A 192 -14.68 -3.97 3.19
C SER A 192 -13.61 -4.54 4.11
N VAL A 193 -13.76 -4.40 5.43
CA VAL A 193 -12.84 -4.97 6.43
C VAL A 193 -13.16 -6.44 6.67
N THR A 194 -14.45 -6.77 6.84
CA THR A 194 -14.90 -8.16 7.06
C THR A 194 -14.61 -9.08 5.87
N ALA A 195 -14.66 -8.55 4.64
CA ALA A 195 -14.38 -9.29 3.42
C ALA A 195 -12.93 -9.81 3.35
N LEU A 196 -11.98 -9.16 4.04
CA LEU A 196 -10.57 -9.55 4.03
C LEU A 196 -10.31 -10.85 4.81
N ARG A 197 -11.23 -11.27 5.69
CA ARG A 197 -11.10 -12.46 6.56
C ARG A 197 -9.79 -12.51 7.36
N LEU A 198 -9.29 -11.34 7.78
CA LEU A 198 -8.07 -11.19 8.58
C LEU A 198 -8.39 -11.37 10.07
N GLY A 199 -7.44 -11.91 10.83
CA GLY A 199 -7.53 -12.01 12.27
C GLY A 199 -7.05 -10.74 12.97
N SER A 200 -5.93 -10.18 12.51
CA SER A 200 -5.33 -8.94 13.00
C SER A 200 -4.72 -8.12 11.86
N ALA A 201 -4.69 -6.79 12.03
CA ALA A 201 -4.15 -5.87 11.03
C ALA A 201 -3.46 -4.66 11.68
N LEU A 202 -2.42 -4.17 11.04
CA LEU A 202 -1.68 -2.97 11.45
C LEU A 202 -1.44 -2.10 10.21
N CYS A 203 -1.81 -0.83 10.32
CA CYS A 203 -1.52 0.17 9.30
C CYS A 203 -0.75 1.34 9.92
N LEU A 204 0.48 1.55 9.41
CA LEU A 204 1.44 2.55 9.91
C LEU A 204 1.61 3.68 8.90
N PRO A 205 1.49 4.96 9.31
CA PRO A 205 1.73 6.08 8.41
C PRO A 205 3.23 6.27 8.14
N MET A 206 3.56 6.58 6.89
CA MET A 206 4.89 7.04 6.47
C MET A 206 4.84 8.55 6.28
N ARG A 207 5.54 9.32 7.12
CA ARG A 207 5.43 10.78 7.17
C ARG A 207 6.75 11.47 6.81
N LEU A 208 6.66 12.56 6.06
CA LEU A 208 7.77 13.46 5.74
C LEU A 208 7.29 14.90 5.90
N ASP A 209 8.04 15.72 6.64
CA ASP A 209 7.72 17.13 6.91
C ASP A 209 6.27 17.35 7.38
N GLY A 210 5.80 16.50 8.29
CA GLY A 210 4.45 16.54 8.85
C GLY A 210 3.35 15.98 7.95
N LYS A 211 3.60 15.78 6.64
CA LYS A 211 2.66 15.21 5.67
C LYS A 211 2.76 13.69 5.63
N THR A 212 1.63 13.01 5.53
CA THR A 212 1.57 11.56 5.32
C THR A 212 1.80 11.27 3.83
N LEU A 213 2.97 10.73 3.47
CA LEU A 213 3.29 10.37 2.09
C LEU A 213 2.65 9.06 1.65
N GLY A 214 2.34 8.19 2.61
CA GLY A 214 1.88 6.84 2.35
C GLY A 214 1.65 6.07 3.64
N ALA A 215 1.41 4.77 3.52
CA ALA A 215 1.23 3.88 4.66
C ALA A 215 1.81 2.49 4.39
N VAL A 216 2.21 1.79 5.45
CA VAL A 216 2.49 0.36 5.43
C VAL A 216 1.25 -0.35 5.97
N PHE A 217 0.73 -1.34 5.26
CA PHE A 217 -0.32 -2.23 5.75
C PHE A 217 0.27 -3.62 5.98
N LEU A 218 -0.01 -4.21 7.13
CA LEU A 218 0.44 -5.54 7.54
C LEU A 218 -0.75 -6.29 8.11
N ALA A 219 -0.88 -7.57 7.77
CA ALA A 219 -1.99 -8.36 8.29
C ALA A 219 -1.62 -9.81 8.57
N ARG A 220 -2.37 -10.43 9.48
CA ARG A 220 -2.31 -11.85 9.82
C ARG A 220 -3.71 -12.45 9.77
N HIS A 221 -3.81 -13.71 9.36
CA HIS A 221 -5.02 -14.51 9.50
C HIS A 221 -5.28 -14.88 10.97
N GLY A 222 -4.22 -14.95 11.79
CA GLY A 222 -4.32 -15.15 13.23
C GLY A 222 -4.70 -13.87 13.99
N ARG A 223 -5.31 -14.04 15.17
CA ARG A 223 -5.74 -12.95 16.08
C ARG A 223 -4.64 -12.49 17.06
N ALA A 224 -3.38 -12.74 16.74
CA ALA A 224 -2.28 -12.35 17.59
C ALA A 224 -1.98 -10.87 17.40
N ALA A 225 -2.06 -10.08 18.47
CA ALA A 225 -1.73 -8.66 18.48
C ALA A 225 -0.30 -8.37 18.00
N PHE A 226 -0.08 -7.17 17.47
CA PHE A 226 1.27 -6.65 17.21
C PHE A 226 1.80 -6.03 18.51
N ALA A 227 2.78 -6.67 19.15
CA ALA A 227 3.30 -6.25 20.45
C ALA A 227 4.17 -4.97 20.36
N ASP A 228 4.23 -4.17 21.44
CA ASP A 228 4.93 -2.87 21.47
C ASP A 228 6.42 -2.89 21.07
N PRO A 229 7.25 -3.87 21.49
CA PRO A 229 8.64 -3.94 21.02
C PRO A 229 8.72 -4.10 19.49
N VAL A 230 7.78 -4.85 18.91
CA VAL A 230 7.66 -5.03 17.46
C VAL A 230 7.21 -3.76 16.78
N LEU A 231 6.23 -3.06 17.35
CA LEU A 231 5.72 -1.81 16.80
C LEU A 231 6.82 -0.75 16.67
N THR A 232 7.77 -0.69 17.60
CA THR A 232 8.88 0.27 17.53
C THR A 232 9.78 0.01 16.32
N GLU A 233 10.19 -1.24 16.11
CA GLU A 233 10.99 -1.62 14.94
C GLU A 233 10.24 -1.41 13.62
N LEU A 234 8.95 -1.78 13.56
CA LEU A 234 8.14 -1.57 12.36
C LEU A 234 8.01 -0.08 12.01
N ARG A 235 7.91 0.80 13.01
CA ARG A 235 7.90 2.25 12.78
C ARG A 235 9.23 2.76 12.24
N VAL A 236 10.36 2.21 12.70
CA VAL A 236 11.68 2.54 12.17
C VAL A 236 11.79 2.08 10.71
N LEU A 237 11.44 0.82 10.40
CA LEU A 237 11.47 0.31 9.04
C LEU A 237 10.52 1.08 8.10
N ALA A 238 9.32 1.44 8.57
CA ALA A 238 8.40 2.30 7.82
C ALA A 238 9.00 3.70 7.57
N ALA A 239 9.73 4.27 8.53
CA ALA A 239 10.44 5.53 8.36
C ALA A 239 11.61 5.41 7.36
N VAL A 240 12.37 4.32 7.37
CA VAL A 240 13.42 4.04 6.39
C VAL A 240 12.86 3.86 4.98
N SER A 241 11.58 3.48 4.87
CA SER A 241 10.88 3.39 3.58
C SER A 241 10.56 4.77 2.96
N VAL A 242 10.47 5.82 3.78
CA VAL A 242 10.13 7.18 3.34
C VAL A 242 11.04 7.71 2.22
N PRO A 243 12.39 7.68 2.29
CA PRO A 243 13.25 8.18 1.22
C PRO A 243 13.05 7.44 -0.11
N PHE A 244 12.90 6.11 -0.08
CA PHE A 244 12.64 5.31 -1.29
C PHE A 244 11.29 5.67 -1.90
N ILE A 245 10.25 5.76 -1.07
CA ILE A 245 8.92 6.17 -1.51
C ILE A 245 8.90 7.62 -2.01
N ALA A 246 9.62 8.53 -1.36
CA ALA A 246 9.78 9.90 -1.80
C ALA A 246 10.53 9.97 -3.14
N GLN A 247 11.51 9.11 -3.38
CA GLN A 247 12.17 8.98 -4.68
C GLN A 247 11.20 8.49 -5.75
N LEU A 248 10.37 7.47 -5.47
CA LEU A 248 9.32 6.99 -6.37
C LEU A 248 8.19 8.02 -6.63
N ARG A 249 8.04 9.03 -5.76
CA ARG A 249 7.20 10.22 -6.00
C ARG A 249 7.91 11.29 -6.81
N ARG A 250 9.20 11.48 -6.53
CA ARG A 250 10.09 12.49 -7.13
C ARG A 250 10.70 12.05 -8.44
N THR A 251 10.41 10.85 -8.92
CA THR A 251 10.29 10.60 -10.35
C THR A 251 8.92 11.15 -10.78
N PRO A 252 8.81 12.45 -11.15
CA PRO A 252 7.97 12.72 -12.31
C PRO A 252 8.56 11.84 -13.41
N ALA A 253 7.74 11.37 -14.34
CA ALA A 253 8.21 10.63 -15.50
C ALA A 253 9.13 11.52 -16.35
N THR A 254 10.35 11.85 -15.90
CA THR A 254 11.30 12.60 -16.69
C THR A 254 11.61 11.73 -17.89
N THR A 255 11.63 12.33 -19.08
CA THR A 255 11.86 11.67 -20.36
C THR A 255 13.06 10.71 -20.35
N GLU A 256 14.08 10.99 -19.52
CA GLU A 256 15.27 10.16 -19.36
C GLU A 256 15.07 8.91 -18.50
N SER A 257 14.21 8.97 -17.47
CA SER A 257 13.89 7.84 -16.59
C SER A 257 12.84 6.89 -17.18
N THR A 258 11.95 7.40 -18.03
CA THR A 258 10.79 6.65 -18.54
C THR A 258 11.10 5.85 -19.81
N LEU A 259 12.08 6.27 -20.62
CA LEU A 259 12.46 5.60 -21.86
C LEU A 259 13.84 4.94 -21.71
N LEU A 260 13.89 3.63 -21.53
CA LEU A 260 15.13 2.85 -21.35
C LEU A 260 15.88 2.61 -22.68
N GLY A 261 17.20 2.39 -22.58
CA GLY A 261 18.07 2.01 -23.69
C GLY A 261 18.98 3.12 -24.23
N GLU A 262 20.04 2.75 -24.95
CA GLU A 262 21.09 3.67 -25.42
C GLU A 262 21.25 3.69 -26.95
N SER A 263 20.38 3.00 -27.68
CA SER A 263 20.44 2.94 -29.13
C SER A 263 20.26 4.32 -29.77
N ALA A 264 20.77 4.50 -30.99
CA ALA A 264 20.62 5.76 -31.71
C ALA A 264 19.13 6.15 -31.93
N ALA A 265 18.25 5.15 -32.10
CA ALA A 265 16.81 5.37 -32.22
C ALA A 265 16.19 5.92 -30.93
N ILE A 266 16.53 5.33 -29.77
CA ILE A 266 16.04 5.82 -28.46
C ILE A 266 16.56 7.22 -28.17
N ARG A 267 17.84 7.51 -28.48
CA ARG A 267 18.39 8.87 -28.33
C ARG A 267 17.64 9.90 -29.18
N ARG A 268 17.31 9.56 -30.43
CA ARG A 268 16.48 10.43 -31.31
C ARG A 268 15.07 10.61 -30.76
N LEU A 269 14.46 9.55 -30.24
CA LEU A 269 13.13 9.62 -29.63
C LEU A 269 13.11 10.53 -28.40
N ARG A 270 14.09 10.40 -27.49
CA ARG A 270 14.23 11.30 -26.33
C ARG A 270 14.38 12.77 -26.76
N GLU A 271 15.18 13.03 -27.79
CA GLU A 271 15.35 14.38 -28.33
C GLU A 271 14.05 14.93 -28.95
N LEU A 272 13.28 14.10 -29.66
CA LEU A 272 11.96 14.48 -30.16
C LEU A 272 11.00 14.82 -29.02
N VAL A 273 10.93 13.97 -27.98
CA VAL A 273 10.09 14.23 -26.81
C VAL A 273 10.53 15.52 -26.11
N ARG A 274 11.84 15.79 -25.97
CA ARG A 274 12.36 17.03 -25.38
C ARG A 274 11.97 18.27 -26.18
N ARG A 275 11.93 18.17 -27.50
CA ARG A 275 11.56 19.28 -28.41
C ARG A 275 10.06 19.52 -28.48
N VAL A 276 9.26 18.45 -28.54
CA VAL A 276 7.79 18.52 -28.69
C VAL A 276 7.06 18.59 -27.34
N GLY A 277 7.69 18.13 -26.27
CA GLY A 277 7.15 18.11 -24.90
C GLY A 277 6.57 19.46 -24.46
N PRO A 278 7.31 20.57 -24.55
CA PRO A 278 6.84 21.90 -24.11
C PRO A 278 5.71 22.51 -24.94
N SER A 279 5.33 21.89 -26.08
CA SER A 279 4.24 22.36 -26.94
C SER A 279 2.89 21.73 -26.55
N ASP A 280 1.80 22.42 -26.87
CA ASP A 280 0.43 21.90 -26.73
C ASP A 280 -0.04 21.07 -27.95
N LEU A 281 0.85 20.78 -28.90
CA LEU A 281 0.50 20.01 -30.08
C LEU A 281 0.06 18.59 -29.70
N SER A 282 -0.98 18.13 -30.39
CA SER A 282 -1.40 16.74 -30.36
C SER A 282 -0.30 15.84 -30.92
N ALA A 283 -0.11 14.67 -30.31
CA ALA A 283 0.91 13.71 -30.73
C ALA A 283 0.30 12.34 -31.03
N LEU A 284 0.74 11.71 -32.13
CA LEU A 284 0.42 10.33 -32.46
C LEU A 284 1.65 9.45 -32.26
N LEU A 285 1.50 8.41 -31.45
CA LEU A 285 2.52 7.40 -31.18
C LEU A 285 2.20 6.15 -31.98
N HIS A 286 2.94 5.95 -33.06
CA HIS A 286 2.78 4.79 -33.93
C HIS A 286 3.84 3.73 -33.60
N GLY A 287 3.40 2.49 -33.46
CA GLY A 287 4.30 1.34 -33.30
C GLY A 287 3.62 0.10 -32.74
N PRO A 288 4.29 -1.06 -32.75
CA PRO A 288 3.72 -2.33 -32.32
C PRO A 288 3.17 -2.29 -30.88
N SER A 289 2.18 -3.13 -30.58
CA SER A 289 1.71 -3.32 -29.20
C SER A 289 2.85 -3.87 -28.32
N GLY A 290 2.93 -3.40 -27.07
CA GLY A 290 4.02 -3.76 -26.14
C GLY A 290 5.36 -3.05 -26.36
N SER A 291 5.48 -2.13 -27.32
CA SER A 291 6.72 -1.36 -27.57
C SER A 291 6.97 -0.21 -26.59
N GLY A 292 6.14 -0.04 -25.56
CA GLY A 292 6.28 1.03 -24.57
C GLY A 292 5.74 2.39 -25.02
N LYS A 293 4.72 2.44 -25.90
CA LYS A 293 4.07 3.70 -26.32
C LYS A 293 3.57 4.53 -25.14
N GLU A 294 3.02 3.88 -24.11
CA GLU A 294 2.58 4.56 -22.88
C GLU A 294 3.74 5.29 -22.18
N LEU A 295 4.95 4.72 -22.18
CA LEU A 295 6.13 5.36 -21.59
C LEU A 295 6.49 6.65 -22.35
N VAL A 296 6.33 6.66 -23.68
CA VAL A 296 6.54 7.85 -24.51
C VAL A 296 5.46 8.91 -24.23
N ALA A 297 4.20 8.51 -24.08
CA ALA A 297 3.11 9.43 -23.75
C ALA A 297 3.33 10.10 -22.38
N ARG A 298 3.74 9.31 -21.37
CA ARG A 298 4.09 9.82 -20.04
C ARG A 298 5.26 10.79 -20.09
N ALA A 299 6.29 10.48 -20.88
CA ALA A 299 7.42 11.38 -21.09
C ALA A 299 7.03 12.70 -21.78
N LEU A 300 6.13 12.66 -22.77
CA LEU A 300 5.59 13.86 -23.42
C LEU A 300 4.80 14.73 -22.43
N HIS A 301 3.95 14.13 -21.61
CA HIS A 301 3.18 14.83 -20.59
C HIS A 301 4.10 15.48 -19.55
N ALA A 302 5.07 14.75 -19.02
CA ALA A 302 6.01 15.26 -18.03
C ALA A 302 6.93 16.37 -18.56
N ALA A 303 7.24 16.35 -19.85
CA ALA A 303 7.99 17.42 -20.51
C ALA A 303 7.13 18.63 -20.91
N SER A 304 5.82 18.61 -20.62
CA SER A 304 4.87 19.66 -20.99
C SER A 304 4.65 20.69 -19.89
N GLN A 305 4.04 21.82 -20.25
CA GLN A 305 3.59 22.83 -19.29
C GLN A 305 2.42 22.36 -18.41
N ARG A 306 1.86 21.18 -18.70
CA ARG A 306 0.72 20.58 -18.01
C ARG A 306 1.11 19.46 -17.04
N ALA A 307 2.41 19.26 -16.81
CA ALA A 307 2.96 18.17 -15.99
C ALA A 307 2.56 18.22 -14.51
N ASP A 308 2.09 19.38 -14.03
CA ASP A 308 1.63 19.55 -12.64
C ASP A 308 0.24 18.93 -12.38
N LYS A 309 -0.50 18.59 -13.44
CA LYS A 309 -1.79 17.90 -13.34
C LYS A 309 -1.65 16.45 -13.80
N PRO A 310 -2.43 15.50 -13.25
CA PRO A 310 -2.32 14.10 -13.64
C PRO A 310 -2.76 13.90 -15.11
N MET A 311 -1.97 13.15 -15.88
CA MET A 311 -2.39 12.65 -17.19
C MET A 311 -3.58 11.70 -17.05
N VAL A 312 -4.64 11.95 -17.80
CA VAL A 312 -5.81 11.08 -17.88
C VAL A 312 -5.60 10.11 -19.02
N ALA A 313 -5.72 8.80 -18.78
CA ALA A 313 -5.43 7.76 -19.77
C ALA A 313 -6.58 6.76 -19.89
N ILE A 314 -6.83 6.30 -21.11
CA ILE A 314 -7.76 5.20 -21.41
C ILE A 314 -7.23 4.38 -22.58
N ASN A 315 -7.39 3.05 -22.49
CA ASN A 315 -7.15 2.15 -23.61
C ASN A 315 -8.50 1.86 -24.28
N CYS A 316 -8.63 2.23 -25.55
CA CYS A 316 -9.89 2.15 -26.29
C CYS A 316 -10.30 0.70 -26.60
N ALA A 317 -9.33 -0.22 -26.65
CA ALA A 317 -9.58 -1.64 -26.90
C ALA A 317 -10.00 -2.42 -25.64
N SER A 318 -9.72 -1.91 -24.43
CA SER A 318 -10.04 -2.60 -23.17
C SER A 318 -11.43 -2.29 -22.61
N VAL A 319 -12.13 -1.30 -23.19
CA VAL A 319 -13.47 -0.88 -22.77
C VAL A 319 -14.49 -1.29 -23.82
N ALA A 320 -15.60 -1.90 -23.40
CA ALA A 320 -16.69 -2.21 -24.31
C ALA A 320 -17.19 -0.94 -25.00
N ALA A 321 -17.43 -0.99 -26.32
CA ALA A 321 -17.84 0.16 -27.12
C ALA A 321 -19.05 0.92 -26.53
N THR A 322 -19.99 0.20 -25.91
CA THR A 322 -21.18 0.77 -25.26
C THR A 322 -20.88 1.55 -23.98
N LEU A 323 -19.74 1.28 -23.33
CA LEU A 323 -19.31 1.96 -22.09
C LEU A 323 -18.29 3.06 -22.37
N LEU A 324 -17.56 2.98 -23.49
CA LEU A 324 -16.54 3.96 -23.85
C LEU A 324 -17.12 5.38 -23.93
N ASP A 325 -18.34 5.50 -24.42
CA ASP A 325 -19.09 6.76 -24.52
C ASP A 325 -19.33 7.39 -23.13
N ALA A 326 -19.80 6.59 -22.19
CA ALA A 326 -20.07 7.01 -20.82
C ALA A 326 -18.78 7.34 -20.05
N GLU A 327 -17.66 6.65 -20.33
CA GLU A 327 -16.36 6.93 -19.74
C GLU A 327 -15.76 8.23 -20.30
N LEU A 328 -15.72 8.42 -21.62
CA LEU A 328 -15.10 9.60 -22.25
C LEU A 328 -15.88 10.89 -21.95
N PHE A 329 -17.20 10.86 -22.16
CA PHE A 329 -18.04 12.05 -22.11
C PHE A 329 -18.74 12.26 -20.76
N GLY A 330 -18.85 11.21 -19.93
CA GLY A 330 -19.61 11.25 -18.69
C GLY A 330 -21.12 11.28 -18.94
N TYR A 331 -21.90 11.29 -17.86
CA TYR A 331 -23.36 11.26 -17.95
C TYR A 331 -24.04 11.95 -16.77
N ARG A 332 -25.25 12.43 -17.01
CA ARG A 332 -26.19 12.86 -15.96
C ARG A 332 -26.98 11.67 -15.42
N LYS A 333 -27.40 11.77 -14.17
CA LYS A 333 -28.39 10.87 -13.59
C LYS A 333 -29.62 10.79 -14.51
N GLY A 334 -30.04 9.57 -14.85
CA GLY A 334 -31.18 9.32 -15.72
C GLY A 334 -30.89 9.39 -17.23
N ALA A 335 -29.63 9.55 -17.66
CA ALA A 335 -29.27 9.54 -19.07
C ALA A 335 -29.54 8.20 -19.78
N PHE A 336 -29.44 7.08 -19.05
CA PHE A 336 -29.76 5.73 -19.54
C PHE A 336 -30.14 4.82 -18.36
N THR A 337 -30.62 3.61 -18.64
CA THR A 337 -30.94 2.59 -17.63
C THR A 337 -29.68 2.17 -16.88
N GLY A 338 -29.54 2.57 -15.61
CA GLY A 338 -28.35 2.34 -14.79
C GLY A 338 -27.59 3.61 -14.40
N ALA A 339 -27.92 4.77 -14.98
CA ALA A 339 -27.35 6.06 -14.61
C ALA A 339 -27.93 6.57 -13.26
N VAL A 340 -27.50 5.98 -12.15
CA VAL A 340 -28.02 6.25 -10.80
C VAL A 340 -27.52 7.57 -10.20
N ALA A 341 -26.42 8.11 -10.72
CA ALA A 341 -25.78 9.35 -10.29
C ALA A 341 -25.14 10.10 -11.48
N ASP A 342 -24.78 11.36 -11.28
CA ASP A 342 -23.97 12.11 -12.24
C ASP A 342 -22.52 11.58 -12.24
N ARG A 343 -21.92 11.45 -13.41
CA ARG A 343 -20.51 11.04 -13.58
C ARG A 343 -19.78 11.99 -14.53
N ILE A 344 -18.60 12.43 -14.10
CA ILE A 344 -17.68 13.24 -14.90
C ILE A 344 -16.96 12.32 -15.90
N GLY A 345 -16.87 12.76 -17.16
CA GLY A 345 -16.15 12.04 -18.20
C GLY A 345 -14.65 12.31 -18.19
N LEU A 346 -13.87 11.43 -18.81
CA LEU A 346 -12.42 11.55 -18.89
C LEU A 346 -11.95 12.82 -19.62
N ILE A 347 -12.71 13.28 -20.62
CA ILE A 347 -12.40 14.52 -21.35
C ILE A 347 -12.50 15.73 -20.41
N GLU A 348 -13.54 15.78 -19.58
CA GLU A 348 -13.72 16.84 -18.58
C GLU A 348 -12.66 16.74 -17.48
N ALA A 349 -12.34 15.53 -17.04
CA ALA A 349 -11.27 15.27 -16.07
C ALA A 349 -9.88 15.68 -16.59
N ALA A 350 -9.65 15.65 -17.90
CA ALA A 350 -8.40 16.05 -18.54
C ALA A 350 -8.23 17.57 -18.68
N HIS A 351 -9.20 18.38 -18.23
CA HIS A 351 -9.13 19.84 -18.35
C HIS A 351 -7.90 20.46 -17.64
N GLY A 352 -7.10 21.18 -18.41
CA GLY A 352 -5.79 21.73 -18.10
C GLY A 352 -4.68 20.69 -17.98
N SER A 353 -4.91 19.44 -18.42
CA SER A 353 -3.95 18.32 -18.38
C SER A 353 -3.78 17.70 -19.78
N THR A 354 -3.29 16.46 -19.84
CA THR A 354 -3.16 15.63 -21.04
C THR A 354 -4.16 14.48 -21.01
N LEU A 355 -4.86 14.25 -22.13
CA LEU A 355 -5.66 13.07 -22.40
C LEU A 355 -4.85 12.11 -23.28
N PHE A 356 -4.59 10.90 -22.78
CA PHE A 356 -3.93 9.82 -23.49
C PHE A 356 -4.93 8.76 -23.94
N LEU A 357 -5.02 8.54 -25.25
CA LEU A 357 -5.88 7.53 -25.87
C LEU A 357 -5.00 6.42 -26.48
N ASP A 358 -4.93 5.28 -25.79
CA ASP A 358 -4.22 4.10 -26.30
C ASP A 358 -5.12 3.26 -27.21
N GLU A 359 -4.51 2.65 -28.21
CA GLU A 359 -5.17 1.91 -29.30
C GLU A 359 -6.34 2.71 -29.93
N ILE A 360 -6.10 3.97 -30.30
CA ILE A 360 -7.12 4.85 -30.90
C ILE A 360 -7.74 4.28 -32.18
N GLY A 361 -7.00 3.42 -32.90
CA GLY A 361 -7.51 2.73 -34.09
C GLY A 361 -8.65 1.73 -33.80
N ASP A 362 -8.84 1.33 -32.55
CA ASP A 362 -9.95 0.48 -32.10
C ASP A 362 -11.18 1.30 -31.67
N MET A 363 -11.12 2.63 -31.75
CA MET A 363 -12.24 3.49 -31.37
C MET A 363 -13.39 3.37 -32.39
N PRO A 364 -14.64 3.11 -31.94
CA PRO A 364 -15.80 3.05 -32.82
C PRO A 364 -16.03 4.35 -33.60
N MET A 365 -16.44 4.26 -34.87
CA MET A 365 -16.70 5.43 -35.74
C MET A 365 -17.58 6.53 -35.12
N PRO A 366 -18.70 6.23 -34.42
CA PRO A 366 -19.49 7.26 -33.76
C PRO A 366 -18.68 8.05 -32.70
N MET A 367 -17.74 7.39 -32.03
CA MET A 367 -16.90 7.99 -31.00
C MET A 367 -15.82 8.88 -31.60
N GLN A 368 -15.27 8.49 -32.75
CA GLN A 368 -14.33 9.33 -33.49
C GLN A 368 -14.99 10.64 -33.91
N ALA A 369 -16.23 10.60 -34.42
CA ALA A 369 -16.98 11.80 -34.77
C ALA A 369 -17.29 12.70 -33.56
N ALA A 370 -17.60 12.10 -32.40
CA ALA A 370 -17.85 12.83 -31.17
C ALA A 370 -16.57 13.47 -30.62
N LEU A 371 -15.44 12.75 -30.62
CA LEU A 371 -14.14 13.26 -30.23
C LEU A 371 -13.69 14.41 -31.14
N LEU A 372 -13.88 14.28 -32.45
CA LEU A 372 -13.57 15.35 -33.41
C LEU A 372 -14.31 16.64 -33.07
N ARG A 373 -15.61 16.56 -32.75
CA ARG A 373 -16.39 17.73 -32.32
C ARG A 373 -15.83 18.38 -31.07
N VAL A 374 -15.38 17.60 -30.09
CA VAL A 374 -14.73 18.13 -28.88
C VAL A 374 -13.45 18.88 -29.23
N LEU A 375 -12.62 18.33 -30.14
CA LEU A 375 -11.38 18.95 -30.57
C LEU A 375 -11.59 20.25 -31.35
N GLU A 376 -12.65 20.32 -32.16
CA GLU A 376 -13.00 21.52 -32.93
C GLU A 376 -13.64 22.61 -32.07
N GLN A 377 -14.51 22.23 -31.13
CA GLN A 377 -15.31 23.17 -30.35
C GLN A 377 -14.68 23.53 -29.01
N HIS A 378 -13.68 22.77 -28.54
CA HIS A 378 -13.16 22.85 -27.18
C HIS A 378 -14.26 22.76 -26.11
N GLU A 379 -15.30 21.98 -26.40
CA GLU A 379 -16.47 21.79 -25.55
C GLU A 379 -16.83 20.32 -25.48
N VAL A 380 -17.22 19.87 -24.29
CA VAL A 380 -17.74 18.52 -24.06
C VAL A 380 -19.13 18.58 -23.47
N LYS A 381 -19.98 17.64 -23.86
CA LYS A 381 -21.35 17.51 -23.35
C LYS A 381 -21.54 16.11 -22.79
N ARG A 382 -21.95 16.02 -21.53
CA ARG A 382 -22.27 14.74 -20.88
C ARG A 382 -23.53 14.13 -21.51
N LEU A 383 -23.60 12.80 -21.53
CA LEU A 383 -24.80 12.10 -21.98
C LEU A 383 -26.01 12.50 -21.12
N GLY A 384 -27.12 12.83 -21.79
CA GLY A 384 -28.35 13.31 -21.15
C GLY A 384 -28.28 14.73 -20.58
N ASP A 385 -27.16 15.44 -20.70
CA ASP A 385 -27.09 16.87 -20.37
C ASP A 385 -27.52 17.72 -21.59
N THR A 386 -27.76 19.01 -21.38
CA THR A 386 -28.01 19.98 -22.46
C THR A 386 -26.96 21.09 -22.51
N VAL A 387 -26.21 21.26 -21.42
CA VAL A 387 -25.24 22.34 -21.26
C VAL A 387 -23.83 21.86 -21.64
N PRO A 388 -23.17 22.44 -22.65
CA PRO A 388 -21.78 22.14 -22.95
C PRO A 388 -20.83 22.72 -21.89
N ARG A 389 -19.63 22.15 -21.79
CA ARG A 389 -18.58 22.57 -20.86
C ARG A 389 -17.29 22.79 -21.62
N THR A 390 -16.69 23.97 -21.47
CA THR A 390 -15.39 24.26 -22.07
C THR A 390 -14.32 23.34 -21.50
N VAL A 391 -13.52 22.75 -22.37
CA VAL A 391 -12.41 21.86 -22.04
C VAL A 391 -11.16 22.30 -22.79
N ASP A 392 -10.02 22.11 -22.15
CA ASP A 392 -8.72 22.45 -22.70
C ASP A 392 -7.78 21.34 -22.25
N PHE A 393 -7.41 20.45 -23.15
CA PHE A 393 -6.52 19.33 -22.85
C PHE A 393 -5.57 19.14 -24.02
N ARG A 394 -4.36 18.68 -23.73
CA ARG A 394 -3.45 18.19 -24.77
C ARG A 394 -3.83 16.75 -25.13
N LEU A 395 -3.95 16.44 -26.41
CA LEU A 395 -4.24 15.07 -26.86
C LEU A 395 -2.96 14.31 -27.21
N VAL A 396 -2.79 13.11 -26.65
CA VAL A 396 -1.77 12.15 -27.09
C VAL A 396 -2.48 10.85 -27.44
N CYS A 397 -2.26 10.34 -28.64
CA CYS A 397 -2.85 9.09 -29.10
C CYS A 397 -1.78 8.04 -29.36
N ALA A 398 -2.11 6.76 -29.23
CA ALA A 398 -1.25 5.66 -29.60
C ALA A 398 -2.04 4.60 -30.39
N THR A 399 -1.37 3.95 -31.35
CA THR A 399 -1.96 2.84 -32.12
C THR A 399 -0.88 1.98 -32.74
N HIS A 400 -1.16 0.70 -32.91
CA HIS A 400 -0.37 -0.21 -33.75
C HIS A 400 -0.87 -0.26 -35.21
N ARG A 401 -2.08 0.23 -35.47
CA ARG A 401 -2.69 0.23 -36.81
C ARG A 401 -2.12 1.35 -37.67
N ASP A 402 -2.08 1.10 -38.97
CA ASP A 402 -1.79 2.13 -39.97
C ASP A 402 -3.08 2.89 -40.28
N LEU A 403 -3.23 4.09 -39.72
CA LEU A 403 -4.45 4.87 -39.86
C LEU A 403 -4.64 5.42 -41.28
N GLU A 404 -3.56 5.64 -42.04
CA GLU A 404 -3.67 6.13 -43.42
C GLU A 404 -4.26 5.02 -44.30
N ALA A 405 -3.74 3.79 -44.16
CA ALA A 405 -4.27 2.64 -44.88
C ALA A 405 -5.74 2.31 -44.52
N GLU A 406 -6.12 2.47 -43.25
CA GLU A 406 -7.50 2.23 -42.78
C GLU A 406 -8.51 3.27 -43.32
N VAL A 407 -8.05 4.47 -43.69
CA VAL A 407 -8.88 5.51 -44.31
C VAL A 407 -9.02 5.31 -45.82
N GLU A 408 -8.01 4.74 -46.47
CA GLU A 408 -8.02 4.45 -47.91
C GLU A 408 -8.83 3.20 -48.30
N ALA A 409 -9.01 2.27 -47.36
CA ALA A 409 -9.77 1.02 -47.54
C ALA A 409 -11.29 1.23 -47.45
#